data_AF-A0A562I6U4-F1
#
_entry.id   AF-A0A562I6U4-F1
#
_cell.length_a   1.000
_cell.length_b   1.000
_cell.length_c   1.000
_cell.angle_alpha   90.00
_cell.angle_beta   90.00
_cell.angle_gamma   90.00
#
_symmetry.space_group_name_H-M   'P 1'
#
loop_
_entity.id
_entity.type
_entity.pdbx_description
1 polymer ?
#
loop_
_entity_poly.entity_id
_entity_poly.type
_entity_poly.pdbx_seq_one_letter_code
_entity_poly.pdbx_strand_id
1 'polypeptide(L)'
;MAVTYEQAREIVRRATESDWPVGTYCLDDRNIVENDAFYVFQVGAREFLVDGDMSYAMAGSVPVVHKADGRLEFVPSFQVGTDPSIRNRPNPAPTLRA
;
A
#
# COMPACT_ATOMS: atom_id res chain seq x y z
N MET A 1 16.86 11.62 -8.00
CA MET A 1 15.83 11.12 -8.93
C MET A 1 14.67 10.68 -8.10
N ALA A 2 13.43 10.99 -8.51
CA ALA A 2 12.27 10.47 -7.81
C ALA A 2 12.16 8.95 -8.01
N VAL A 3 11.77 8.24 -6.96
CA VAL A 3 11.54 6.80 -6.95
C VAL A 3 10.28 6.48 -7.76
N THR A 4 10.32 5.44 -8.59
CA THR A 4 9.14 5.02 -9.35
C THR A 4 8.16 4.26 -8.47
N TYR A 5 6.90 4.12 -8.92
CA TYR A 5 5.91 3.33 -8.20
C TYR A 5 6.35 1.87 -8.02
N GLU A 6 6.98 1.27 -9.03
CA GLU A 6 7.45 -0.12 -8.99
C GLU A 6 8.58 -0.30 -7.98
N GLN A 7 9.51 0.66 -7.89
CA GLN A 7 10.56 0.67 -6.89
C GLN A 7 9.97 0.83 -5.48
N ALA A 8 9.01 1.74 -5.30
CA ALA A 8 8.32 1.93 -4.04
C ALA A 8 7.53 0.68 -3.60
N ARG A 9 6.85 0.01 -4.54
CA ARG A 9 6.15 -1.25 -4.28
C ARG A 9 7.10 -2.34 -3.79
N GLU A 10 8.26 -2.46 -4.43
CA GLU A 10 9.27 -3.45 -4.04
C GLU A 10 9.86 -3.16 -2.65
N ILE A 11 10.05 -1.87 -2.30
CA ILE A 11 10.46 -1.46 -0.95
C ILE A 11 9.44 -1.92 0.09
N VAL A 12 8.15 -1.66 -0.14
CA VAL A 12 7.08 -2.09 0.76
C VAL A 12 7.05 -3.61 0.86
N ARG A 13 7.03 -4.31 -0.27
CA ARG A 13 6.97 -5.78 -0.31
C ARG A 13 8.06 -6.42 0.54
N ARG A 14 9.32 -5.99 0.37
CA ARG A 14 10.45 -6.51 1.15
C ARG A 14 10.33 -6.23 2.65
N ALA A 15 9.72 -5.11 3.02
CA ALA A 15 9.58 -4.72 4.42
C ALA A 15 8.42 -5.41 5.14
N THR A 16 7.41 -5.88 4.41
CA THR A 16 6.17 -6.40 5.02
C THR A 16 5.89 -7.88 4.76
N GLU A 17 6.41 -8.47 3.68
CA GLU A 17 6.04 -9.83 3.27
C GLU A 17 6.63 -10.91 4.20
N SER A 18 7.87 -10.75 4.65
CA SER A 18 8.56 -11.78 5.46
C SER A 18 7.98 -11.98 6.85
N ASP A 19 7.48 -10.91 7.47
CA ASP A 19 7.01 -10.89 8.86
C ASP A 19 5.47 -10.82 8.96
N TRP A 20 4.78 -11.20 7.88
CA TRP A 20 3.34 -11.07 7.79
C TRP A 20 2.60 -11.97 8.80
N PRO A 21 1.75 -11.42 9.69
CA PRO A 21 1.26 -12.18 10.84
C PRO A 21 -0.12 -12.84 10.65
N VAL A 22 -0.90 -12.51 9.61
CA VAL A 22 -2.33 -12.89 9.55
C VAL A 22 -2.87 -13.11 8.13
N GLY A 23 -3.40 -14.30 7.86
CA GLY A 23 -3.92 -14.64 6.53
C GLY A 23 -2.86 -14.63 5.44
N THR A 24 -3.29 -14.57 4.19
CA THR A 24 -2.40 -14.57 3.04
C THR A 24 -1.91 -13.16 2.76
N TYR A 25 -0.58 -12.93 2.81
CA TYR A 25 0.01 -11.64 2.48
C TYR A 25 -0.48 -11.11 1.13
N CYS A 26 -0.96 -9.87 1.11
CA CYS A 26 -1.41 -9.20 -0.09
C CYS A 26 -0.99 -7.72 -0.05
N LEU A 27 -0.37 -7.28 -1.14
CA LEU A 27 -0.19 -5.87 -1.46
C LEU A 27 -1.15 -5.57 -2.61
N ASP A 28 -2.21 -4.81 -2.32
CA ASP A 28 -3.19 -4.41 -3.33
C ASP A 28 -2.68 -3.22 -4.12
N ASP A 29 -2.19 -3.50 -5.32
CA ASP A 29 -1.67 -2.52 -6.27
C ASP A 29 -2.59 -2.31 -7.47
N ARG A 30 -3.88 -2.68 -7.38
CA ARG A 30 -4.86 -2.44 -8.46
C ARG A 30 -5.03 -0.95 -8.74
N ASN A 31 -4.84 -0.13 -7.72
CA ASN A 31 -4.86 1.32 -7.78
C ASN A 31 -3.56 1.91 -7.24
N ILE A 32 -3.18 3.07 -7.79
CA ILE A 32 -2.10 3.90 -7.28
C ILE A 32 -2.72 5.01 -6.45
N VAL A 33 -2.43 4.99 -5.15
CA VAL A 33 -2.83 6.02 -4.18
C VAL A 33 -1.60 6.86 -3.87
N GLU A 34 -1.66 8.16 -4.14
CA GLU A 34 -0.50 9.05 -4.04
C GLU A 34 -0.89 10.53 -3.88
N ASN A 35 0.04 11.33 -3.38
CA ASN A 35 0.07 12.78 -3.59
C ASN A 35 1.42 13.17 -4.23
N ASP A 36 1.75 14.46 -4.28
CA ASP A 36 3.00 14.91 -4.90
C ASP A 36 4.26 14.44 -4.14
N ALA A 37 4.14 14.08 -2.85
CA ALA A 37 5.27 13.74 -1.99
C ALA A 37 5.51 12.23 -1.85
N PHE A 38 4.47 11.41 -1.78
CA PHE A 38 4.60 9.98 -1.48
C PHE A 38 3.57 9.09 -2.19
N TYR A 39 3.92 7.81 -2.31
CA TYR A 39 2.99 6.72 -2.64
C TYR A 39 2.44 6.10 -1.36
N VAL A 40 1.20 5.63 -1.40
CA VAL A 40 0.54 4.89 -0.31
C VAL A 40 0.24 3.48 -0.80
N PHE A 41 0.50 2.49 0.03
CA PHE A 41 0.28 1.08 -0.30
C PHE A 41 -0.70 0.44 0.66
N GLN A 42 -1.65 -0.31 0.11
CA GLN A 42 -2.58 -1.12 0.88
C GLN A 42 -2.00 -2.52 1.05
N VAL A 43 -1.54 -2.82 2.26
CA VAL A 43 -1.02 -4.14 2.64
C VAL A 43 -1.97 -4.76 3.65
N GLY A 44 -2.36 -6.01 3.41
CA GLY A 44 -3.44 -6.68 4.13
C GLY A 44 -3.48 -8.17 3.83
N ALA A 45 -4.42 -8.86 4.47
CA ALA A 45 -4.73 -10.23 4.13
C ALA A 45 -5.54 -10.26 2.82
N ARG A 46 -5.19 -11.14 1.88
CA ARG A 46 -5.94 -11.30 0.61
C ARG A 46 -7.41 -11.57 0.88
N GLU A 47 -7.70 -12.39 1.88
CA GLU A 47 -9.03 -12.78 2.32
C GLU A 47 -9.89 -11.56 2.63
N PHE A 48 -9.31 -10.52 3.23
CA PHE A 48 -10.02 -9.25 3.44
C PHE A 48 -10.00 -8.35 2.19
N LEU A 49 -8.82 -8.12 1.60
CA LEU A 49 -8.64 -7.12 0.54
C LEU A 49 -9.28 -7.49 -0.80
N VAL A 50 -9.41 -8.78 -1.08
CA VAL A 50 -9.96 -9.31 -2.34
C VAL A 50 -11.29 -10.00 -2.09
N ASP A 51 -11.36 -10.87 -1.09
CA ASP A 51 -12.53 -11.72 -0.87
C ASP A 51 -13.57 -11.09 0.08
N GLY A 52 -13.20 -10.00 0.78
CA GLY A 52 -14.10 -9.25 1.67
C GLY A 52 -14.37 -9.90 3.02
N ASP A 53 -13.57 -10.88 3.44
CA ASP A 53 -13.70 -11.54 4.73
C ASP A 53 -13.25 -10.62 5.87
N MET A 54 -14.24 -10.07 6.57
CA MET A 54 -14.05 -9.15 7.69
C MET A 54 -13.30 -9.76 8.88
N SER A 55 -13.22 -11.09 8.99
CA SER A 55 -12.45 -11.73 10.06
C SER A 55 -10.94 -11.49 9.94
N TYR A 56 -10.48 -11.13 8.74
CA TYR A 56 -9.10 -10.76 8.43
C TYR A 56 -8.88 -9.24 8.35
N ALA A 57 -9.88 -8.43 8.69
CA ALA A 57 -9.75 -6.98 8.68
C ALA A 57 -8.72 -6.50 9.71
N MET A 58 -7.81 -5.64 9.27
CA MET A 58 -6.80 -5.03 10.14
C MET A 58 -6.97 -3.52 10.17
N ALA A 59 -7.14 -2.98 11.38
CA ALA A 59 -7.02 -1.56 11.64
C ALA A 59 -5.55 -1.24 11.97
N GLY A 60 -5.00 -0.19 11.37
CA GLY A 60 -3.62 0.19 11.66
C GLY A 60 -3.05 1.22 10.70
N SER A 61 -1.73 1.20 10.63
CA SER A 61 -0.95 2.08 9.76
C SER A 61 -0.77 1.47 8.38
N VAL A 62 -0.76 2.31 7.35
CA VAL A 62 -0.43 1.93 5.98
C VAL A 62 1.00 2.36 5.66
N PRO A 63 1.76 1.54 4.91
CA PRO A 63 3.06 1.95 4.42
C PRO A 63 2.94 3.07 3.38
N VAL A 64 3.76 4.10 3.54
CA VAL A 64 3.97 5.18 2.57
C VAL A 64 5.44 5.22 2.16
N VAL A 65 5.70 5.51 0.89
CA VAL A 65 7.06 5.66 0.37
C VAL A 65 7.23 7.06 -0.19
N HIS A 66 8.17 7.80 0.39
CA HIS A 66 8.52 9.14 -0.05
C HIS A 66 9.18 9.09 -1.43
N LYS A 67 8.62 9.82 -2.41
CA LYS A 67 9.09 9.81 -3.80
C LYS A 67 10.48 10.38 -3.95
N ALA A 68 10.89 11.31 -3.07
CA ALA A 68 12.16 12.00 -3.18
C ALA A 68 13.37 11.08 -2.96
N ASP A 69 13.26 10.12 -2.05
CA ASP A 69 14.39 9.34 -1.54
C ASP A 69 14.08 7.85 -1.30
N GLY A 70 12.82 7.42 -1.44
CA GLY A 70 12.39 6.04 -1.20
C GLY A 70 12.25 5.68 0.27
N ARG A 71 12.27 6.65 1.19
CA ARG A 71 12.08 6.40 2.61
C ARG A 71 10.70 5.77 2.86
N LEU A 72 10.70 4.62 3.54
CA LEU A 72 9.50 3.94 4.00
C LEU A 72 9.08 4.48 5.37
N GLU A 73 7.78 4.76 5.52
CA GLU A 73 7.17 5.19 6.76
C GLU A 73 5.81 4.50 6.93
N PHE A 74 5.37 4.26 8.16
CA PHE A 74 4.04 3.70 8.43
C PHE A 74 3.17 4.79 9.06
N VAL A 75 2.14 5.20 8.34
CA VAL A 75 1.27 6.31 8.72
C VAL A 75 -0.12 5.77 9.08
N PRO A 76 -0.76 6.21 10.18
CA PRO A 76 -2.12 5.80 10.51
C PRO A 76 -3.07 5.96 9.31
N SER A 77 -3.84 4.90 8.98
CA SER A 77 -4.68 4.86 7.79
C SER A 77 -5.70 6.01 7.73
N PHE A 78 -6.22 6.45 8.88
CA PHE A 78 -7.15 7.58 8.93
C PHE A 78 -6.51 8.90 8.47
N GLN A 79 -5.23 9.13 8.77
CA GLN A 79 -4.54 10.36 8.35
C GLN A 79 -4.48 10.42 6.82
N VAL A 80 -4.09 9.31 6.19
CA VAL A 80 -4.08 9.20 4.73
C VAL A 80 -5.48 9.32 4.15
N GLY A 81 -6.47 8.62 4.73
CA GLY A 81 -7.85 8.64 4.26
C GLY A 81 -8.55 10.00 4.38
N THR A 82 -8.05 10.89 5.25
CA THR A 82 -8.58 12.26 5.43
C THR A 82 -7.73 13.34 4.75
N ASP A 83 -6.59 12.99 4.14
CA ASP A 83 -5.72 13.95 3.46
C ASP A 83 -6.32 14.33 2.10
N PRO A 84 -6.72 15.61 1.90
CA PRO A 84 -7.38 16.04 0.66
C PRO A 84 -6.44 16.10 -0.56
N SER A 85 -5.12 16.00 -0.35
CA SER A 85 -4.13 15.96 -1.44
C SER A 85 -4.01 14.58 -2.08
N ILE A 86 -4.48 13.54 -1.39
CA ILE A 86 -4.38 12.16 -1.85
C ILE A 86 -5.32 11.95 -3.04
N ARG A 87 -4.74 11.36 -4.09
CA ARG A 87 -5.44 10.99 -5.31
C ARG A 87 -5.36 9.49 -5.48
N ASN A 88 -6.40 8.93 -6.08
CA ASN A 88 -6.49 7.54 -6.45
C ASN A 88 -6.69 7.46 -7.96
N ARG A 89 -5.88 6.63 -8.62
CA ARG A 89 -6.03 6.31 -10.05
C ARG A 89 -5.76 4.82 -10.29
N PRO A 90 -6.32 4.23 -11.36
CA PRO A 90 -5.99 2.87 -11.75
C PRO A 90 -4.48 2.68 -11.98
N ASN A 91 -3.95 1.54 -11.54
CA ASN A 91 -2.60 1.13 -11.89
C ASN A 91 -2.60 0.58 -13.33
N PRO A 92 -1.78 1.11 -14.26
CA PRO A 92 -1.69 0.56 -15.62
C PRO A 92 -1.06 -0.83 -15.70
N ALA A 93 -0.32 -1.26 -14.66
CA ALA A 93 0.37 -2.55 -14.60
C ALA A 93 0.27 -3.18 -13.19
N PRO A 94 -0.94 -3.60 -12.77
CA PRO A 94 -1.12 -4.22 -11.46
C PRO A 94 -0.48 -5.61 -11.43
N THR A 95 0.05 -5.99 -10.27
CA THR A 95 0.57 -7.34 -10.02
C THR A 95 -0.44 -8.22 -9.33
N LEU A 96 -1.37 -7.64 -8.55
CA LEU A 96 -2.51 -8.36 -8.02
C LEU A 96 -3.50 -8.66 -9.14
N ARG A 97 -3.66 -9.95 -9.46
CA ARG A 97 -4.71 -10.43 -10.35
C ARG A 97 -6.00 -10.64 -9.56
N ALA A 98 -7.13 -10.23 -10.15
CA ALA A 98 -8.47 -10.54 -9.66
C ALA A 98 -8.66 -12.05 -9.55
#